data_AF-A0A5P8AS58-F1
#
_entry.id   AF-A0A5P8AS58-F1
#
_cell.length_a   1.000
_cell.length_b   1.000
_cell.length_c   1.000
_cell.angle_alpha   90.00
_cell.angle_beta   90.00
_cell.angle_gamma   90.00
#
_symmetry.space_group_name_H-M   'P 1'
#
loop_
_entity.id
_entity.type
_entity.pdbx_description
1 polymer ?
#
loop_
_entity_poly.entity_id
_entity_poly.type
_entity_poly.pdbx_seq_one_letter_code
_entity_poly.pdbx_strand_id
1 'polypeptide(L)'
;KTFLACYLFLKILLKGRHLYKQDTNNFILGNSQKSLEINVLGQFDKIASMLNISFLPKYSNTSYFEVDSLRVNLYGGDKASDFERFRGSNSAI
;
A
#
# COMPACT_ATOMS: atom_id res chain seq x y z
N LYS A 1 -10.10 -13.63 -5.65
CA LYS A 1 -9.38 -13.66 -4.35
C LYS A 1 -8.74 -12.31 -4.03
N THR A 2 -7.86 -11.78 -4.90
CA THR A 2 -7.18 -10.48 -4.70
C THR A 2 -8.12 -9.29 -4.49
N PHE A 3 -9.17 -9.15 -5.32
CA PHE A 3 -10.17 -8.08 -5.15
C PHE A 3 -10.76 -8.03 -3.73
N LEU A 4 -11.22 -9.17 -3.21
CA LEU A 4 -11.83 -9.24 -1.87
C LEU A 4 -10.83 -8.86 -0.77
N ALA A 5 -9.58 -9.31 -0.89
CA ALA A 5 -8.52 -8.95 0.06
C ALA A 5 -8.24 -7.44 0.04
N CYS A 6 -8.12 -6.83 -1.15
CA CYS A 6 -7.94 -5.38 -1.28
C CYS A 6 -9.15 -4.60 -0.73
N TYR A 7 -10.37 -5.08 -0.98
CA TYR A 7 -11.60 -4.47 -0.46
C TYR A 7 -11.65 -4.51 1.06
N LEU A 8 -11.38 -5.67 1.66
CA LEU A 8 -11.39 -5.83 3.13
C LEU A 8 -10.27 -5.00 3.78
N PHE A 9 -9.08 -5.00 3.18
CA PHE A 9 -7.97 -4.16 3.65
C PHE A 9 -8.38 -2.69 3.67
N LEU A 10 -8.91 -2.18 2.56
CA LEU A 10 -9.35 -0.79 2.46
C LEU A 10 -10.48 -0.47 3.44
N LYS A 11 -11.45 -1.37 3.61
CA LYS A 11 -12.55 -1.20 4.57
C LYS A 11 -12.05 -1.07 6.00
N ILE A 12 -11.06 -1.87 6.40
CA ILE A 12 -10.42 -1.80 7.73
C ILE A 12 -9.64 -0.50 7.86
N LEU A 13 -8.84 -0.16 6.85
CA LEU A 13 -8.01 1.03 6.80
C LEU A 13 -8.84 2.31 6.98
N LEU A 14 -9.95 2.43 6.25
CA LEU A 14 -10.86 3.57 6.34
C LEU A 14 -11.61 3.62 7.68
N LYS A 15 -12.11 2.48 8.17
CA LYS A 15 -12.81 2.40 9.47
C LYS A 15 -11.89 2.82 10.62
N GLY A 16 -10.61 2.46 10.55
CA GLY A 16 -9.59 2.81 11.53
C GLY A 16 -8.77 4.04 11.18
N ARG A 17 -9.23 4.91 10.27
CA ARG A 17 -8.46 6.05 9.74
C ARG A 17 -7.67 6.84 10.79
N HIS A 18 -8.28 7.12 11.94
CA HIS A 18 -7.63 7.89 13.00
C HIS A 18 -6.37 7.20 13.55
N LEU A 19 -6.39 5.87 13.64
CA LEU A 19 -5.23 5.04 14.02
C LEU A 19 -4.23 4.96 12.86
N TYR A 20 -4.71 4.63 11.66
CA TYR A 20 -3.85 4.34 10.52
C TYR A 20 -3.24 5.58 9.83
N LYS A 21 -3.70 6.78 10.19
CA LYS A 21 -3.14 8.06 9.73
C LYS A 21 -1.96 8.52 10.58
N GLN A 22 -1.88 8.11 11.84
CA GLN A 22 -0.87 8.56 12.80
C GLN A 22 0.08 7.42 13.15
N ASP A 23 1.39 7.64 12.94
CA ASP A 23 2.47 6.78 13.41
C ASP A 23 2.34 5.28 13.09
N THR A 24 1.56 4.94 12.06
CA THR A 24 1.32 3.56 11.63
C THR A 24 1.84 3.35 10.21
N ASN A 25 2.70 2.35 10.06
CA ASN A 25 3.16 1.91 8.75
C ASN A 25 2.15 0.93 8.15
N ASN A 26 1.21 1.43 7.33
CA ASN A 26 0.34 0.55 6.54
C ASN A 26 1.13 0.03 5.34
N PHE A 27 1.15 -1.28 5.11
CA PHE A 27 1.91 -1.85 3.99
C PHE A 27 1.28 -3.10 3.38
N ILE A 28 1.73 -3.39 2.16
CA ILE A 28 1.43 -4.63 1.42
C ILE A 28 2.76 -5.22 0.93
N LEU A 29 2.93 -6.52 1.18
CA LEU A 29 4.06 -7.30 0.68
C LEU A 29 3.62 -8.11 -0.54
N GLY A 30 4.52 -8.24 -1.51
CA GLY A 30 4.32 -9.11 -2.66
C GLY A 30 5.65 -9.62 -3.22
N ASN A 31 5.58 -10.67 -4.04
CA ASN A 31 6.79 -11.30 -4.59
C ASN A 31 7.66 -10.34 -5.40
N SER A 32 7.05 -9.44 -6.16
CA SER A 32 7.76 -8.41 -6.90
C SER A 32 7.00 -7.10 -6.93
N GLN A 33 7.73 -6.00 -7.10
CA GLN A 33 7.09 -4.69 -7.21
C GLN A 33 6.17 -4.61 -8.45
N LYS A 34 6.59 -5.24 -9.54
CA LYS A 34 5.77 -5.36 -10.76
C LYS A 34 4.50 -6.17 -10.50
N SER A 35 4.56 -7.24 -9.72
CA SER A 35 3.38 -8.02 -9.35
C SER A 35 2.41 -7.22 -8.50
N LEU A 36 2.91 -6.42 -7.55
CA LEU A 36 2.07 -5.53 -6.74
C LEU A 36 1.37 -4.47 -7.60
N GLU A 37 2.08 -3.86 -8.55
CA GLU A 37 1.49 -2.88 -9.46
C GLU A 37 0.35 -3.48 -10.30
N ILE A 38 0.59 -4.63 -10.92
CA ILE A 38 -0.40 -5.27 -11.81
C ILE A 38 -1.59 -5.81 -11.00
N ASN A 39 -1.32 -6.53 -9.91
CA ASN A 39 -2.36 -7.31 -9.24
C ASN A 39 -3.06 -6.56 -8.10
N VAL A 40 -2.41 -5.54 -7.53
CA VAL A 40 -2.91 -4.84 -6.34
C VAL A 40 -3.36 -3.42 -6.69
N LEU A 41 -2.51 -2.60 -7.31
CA LEU A 41 -2.87 -1.19 -7.58
C LEU A 41 -4.11 -1.07 -8.46
N GLY A 42 -4.23 -1.87 -9.52
CA GLY A 42 -5.43 -1.87 -10.37
C GLY A 42 -6.71 -2.27 -9.62
N GLN A 43 -6.60 -3.08 -8.56
CA GLN A 43 -7.75 -3.43 -7.72
C GLN A 43 -8.10 -2.26 -6.78
N PHE A 44 -7.11 -1.59 -6.21
CA PHE A 44 -7.35 -0.41 -5.36
C PHE A 44 -7.99 0.73 -6.15
N ASP A 45 -7.52 1.00 -7.36
CA ASP A 45 -8.13 2.01 -8.24
C ASP A 45 -9.61 1.72 -8.50
N LYS A 46 -9.91 0.48 -8.91
CA LYS A 46 -11.28 0.01 -9.13
C LYS A 46 -12.15 0.16 -7.88
N ILE A 47 -11.66 -0.28 -6.72
CA ILE A 47 -12.43 -0.24 -5.48
C ILE A 47 -12.60 1.20 -4.99
N ALA A 48 -11.58 2.05 -5.09
CA ALA A 48 -11.67 3.45 -4.71
C ALA A 48 -12.70 4.21 -5.56
N SER A 49 -12.72 3.93 -6.87
CA SER A 49 -13.76 4.43 -7.77
C SER A 49 -15.16 3.95 -7.36
N MET A 50 -15.33 2.65 -7.05
CA MET A 50 -16.61 2.10 -6.58
C MET A 50 -17.08 2.72 -5.26
N LEU A 51 -16.16 3.07 -4.36
CA LEU A 51 -16.45 3.68 -3.07
C LEU A 51 -16.53 5.21 -3.12
N ASN A 52 -16.28 5.81 -4.30
CA ASN A 52 -16.20 7.26 -4.51
C ASN A 52 -15.23 7.96 -3.53
N ILE A 53 -14.02 7.43 -3.42
CA ILE A 53 -12.94 8.00 -2.58
C ILE A 53 -11.70 8.32 -3.42
N SER A 54 -10.87 9.24 -2.91
CA SER A 54 -9.62 9.63 -3.58
C SER A 54 -8.63 8.46 -3.62
N PHE A 55 -8.00 8.24 -4.76
CA PHE A 55 -6.89 7.31 -4.93
C PHE A 55 -5.78 7.97 -5.75
N LEU A 56 -4.58 7.99 -5.17
CA LEU A 56 -3.36 8.46 -5.81
C LEU A 56 -2.45 7.25 -6.02
N PRO A 57 -2.31 6.75 -7.27
CA PRO A 57 -1.49 5.58 -7.53
C PRO A 57 -0.01 5.87 -7.26
N LYS A 58 0.75 4.79 -7.10
CA LYS A 58 2.21 4.84 -6.97
C LYS A 58 2.84 5.51 -8.20
N TYR A 59 3.72 6.51 -7.98
CA TYR A 59 4.58 7.08 -9.02
C TYR A 59 5.84 6.22 -9.21
N SER A 60 6.53 6.37 -10.35
CA SER A 60 7.72 5.57 -10.72
C SER A 60 8.79 5.50 -9.63
N ASN A 61 8.95 6.57 -8.84
CA ASN A 61 9.98 6.69 -7.81
C ASN A 61 9.48 6.50 -6.37
N THR A 62 8.18 6.24 -6.16
CA THR A 62 7.64 5.99 -4.81
C THR A 62 7.53 4.50 -4.52
N SER A 63 7.47 4.13 -3.24
CA SER A 63 7.17 2.77 -2.79
C SER A 63 5.85 2.74 -2.04
N TYR A 64 4.92 3.64 -2.39
CA TYR A 64 3.62 3.74 -1.73
C TYR A 64 2.58 4.29 -2.70
N PHE A 65 1.32 4.05 -2.37
CA PHE A 65 0.16 4.77 -2.90
C PHE A 65 -0.61 5.45 -1.77
N GLU A 66 -1.52 6.35 -2.11
CA GLU A 66 -2.42 6.96 -1.14
C GLU A 66 -3.88 6.69 -1.50
N VAL A 67 -4.68 6.41 -0.49
CA VAL A 67 -6.12 6.24 -0.63
C VAL A 67 -6.81 7.01 0.48
N ASP A 68 -7.63 7.99 0.11
CA ASP A 68 -8.33 8.87 1.05
C ASP A 68 -7.37 9.46 2.12
N SER A 69 -6.24 10.01 1.64
CA SER A 69 -5.13 10.55 2.45
C SER A 69 -4.45 9.57 3.41
N LEU A 70 -4.70 8.26 3.27
CA LEU A 70 -4.00 7.20 4.00
C LEU A 70 -2.92 6.62 3.09
N ARG A 71 -1.65 6.70 3.54
CA ARG A 71 -0.51 6.12 2.83
C ARG A 71 -0.44 4.61 3.07
N VAL A 72 -0.21 3.85 2.01
CA VAL A 72 0.06 2.42 2.05
C VAL A 72 1.34 2.11 1.29
N ASN A 73 2.35 1.62 2.01
CA ASN A 73 3.64 1.23 1.46
C ASN A 73 3.55 -0.12 0.73
N LEU A 74 4.38 -0.27 -0.31
CA LEU A 74 4.46 -1.42 -1.19
C LEU A 74 5.90 -1.91 -1.19
N TYR A 75 6.09 -3.14 -0.74
CA TYR A 75 7.41 -3.78 -0.72
C TYR A 75 7.42 -5.03 -1.60
N GLY A 76 8.24 -4.99 -2.65
CA GLY A 76 8.49 -6.13 -3.53
C GLY A 76 9.64 -6.98 -2.98
N GLY A 77 9.41 -8.28 -2.82
CA GLY A 77 10.43 -9.24 -2.37
C GLY A 77 11.59 -9.41 -3.36
N ASP A 78 11.46 -8.92 -4.59
CA ASP A 78 12.49 -8.90 -5.62
C ASP A 78 13.49 -7.73 -5.48
N LYS A 79 13.23 -6.79 -4.56
CA LYS A 79 14.07 -5.62 -4.33
C LYS A 79 14.67 -5.63 -2.93
N ALA A 80 16.00 -5.80 -2.87
CA ALA A 80 16.75 -5.70 -1.63
C ALA A 80 16.50 -4.36 -0.89
N SER A 81 16.36 -3.25 -1.63
CA SER A 81 16.05 -1.94 -1.04
C SER A 81 14.66 -1.87 -0.38
N ASP A 82 13.67 -2.62 -0.87
CA ASP A 82 12.35 -2.69 -0.24
C ASP A 82 12.41 -3.56 1.03
N PHE A 83 13.25 -4.59 1.05
CA PHE A 83 13.53 -5.37 2.26
C PHE A 83 14.21 -4.54 3.35
N GLU A 84 15.24 -3.75 3.02
CA GLU A 84 15.90 -2.85 3.96
C GLU A 84 14.93 -1.81 4.54
N ARG A 85 14.08 -1.22 3.69
CA ARG A 85 13.04 -0.28 4.12
C ARG A 85 12.02 -0.94 5.05
N PHE A 86 11.61 -2.18 4.75
CA PHE A 86 10.65 -2.92 5.55
C PHE A 86 11.19 -3.25 6.95
N ARG A 87 12.48 -3.61 7.05
CA ARG A 87 13.15 -3.91 8.33
C ARG A 87 13.41 -2.68 9.20
N GLY A 88 13.20 -1.48 8.64
CA GLY A 88 13.65 -0.24 9.24
C GLY A 88 15.13 -0.05 8.94
N SER A 89 15.44 0.96 8.12
CA SER A 89 16.82 1.37 7.88
C SER A 89 17.41 1.81 9.21
N ASN A 90 18.22 0.97 9.85
CA ASN A 90 19.08 1.41 10.94
C ASN A 90 20.14 2.34 10.36
N SER A 91 19.81 3.64 10.28
CA SER A 91 20.81 4.72 10.28
C SER A 91 21.33 5.00 11.71
N ALA A 92 21.12 4.07 12.64
CA ALA A 92 21.59 4.11 14.02
C ALA A 92 22.12 2.73 14.43
N ILE A 93 23.28 2.35 13.90
CA ILE A 93 24.28 1.53 14.59
C ILE A 93 25.58 2.31 14.54
#